data_AF-A0A0M0BFB2-F1
#
_entry.id   AF-A0A0M0BFB2-F1
#
_cell.length_a   1.000
_cell.length_b   1.000
_cell.length_c   1.000
_cell.angle_alpha   90.00
_cell.angle_beta   90.00
_cell.angle_gamma   90.00
#
_symmetry.space_group_name_H-M   'P 1'
#
loop_
_entity.id
_entity.type
_entity.pdbx_description
1 polymer ?
#
loop_
_entity_poly.entity_id
_entity_poly.type
_entity_poly.pdbx_seq_one_letter_code
_entity_poly.pdbx_strand_id
1 'polypeptide(L)'
;MLHPELVLVAYALSGVTLKAADVLGETGKTRRSFLAATISAVLFGLLTSESGFSASLIFGLILGVIASKKVDRPNLVLGVILTLGFAIYFGVQTPTPWLLITVALFTFIDELGHEKLRRHKGVPAVFFQYRLSLKLAMIGLALSAQIQALQLLGFLCFDLCYDVTNYLVKKAGGRRSATRIK
;
A
#
# COMPACT_ATOMS: atom_id res chain seq x y z
N MET A 1 -4.86 -22.75 0.72
CA MET A 1 -4.18 -21.79 1.62
C MET A 1 -2.72 -21.70 1.20
N LEU A 2 -2.19 -20.49 1.02
CA LEU A 2 -0.77 -20.30 0.71
C LEU A 2 0.08 -20.64 1.93
N HIS A 3 1.31 -21.10 1.72
CA HIS A 3 2.26 -21.22 2.82
C HIS A 3 2.53 -19.82 3.43
N PRO A 4 2.68 -19.71 4.77
CA PRO A 4 2.86 -18.42 5.44
C PRO A 4 3.99 -17.56 4.87
N GLU A 5 5.09 -18.19 4.47
CA GLU A 5 6.24 -17.52 3.85
C GLU A 5 5.86 -16.84 2.53
N LEU A 6 5.07 -17.50 1.69
CA LEU A 6 4.61 -16.97 0.41
C LEU A 6 3.65 -15.79 0.59
N VAL A 7 2.85 -15.80 1.66
CA VAL A 7 1.98 -14.66 2.02
C VAL A 7 2.82 -13.43 2.35
N LEU A 8 3.85 -13.59 3.19
CA LEU A 8 4.75 -12.49 3.54
C LEU A 8 5.49 -11.94 2.32
N VAL A 9 5.98 -12.83 1.45
CA VAL A 9 6.62 -12.44 0.19
C VAL A 9 5.65 -11.68 -0.73
N ALA A 10 4.41 -12.14 -0.85
CA ALA A 10 3.38 -11.45 -1.65
C ALA A 10 3.07 -10.06 -1.09
N TYR A 11 2.96 -9.91 0.23
CA TYR A 11 2.82 -8.60 0.87
C TYR A 11 4.03 -7.70 0.61
N ALA A 12 5.25 -8.18 0.82
CA ALA A 12 6.47 -7.41 0.57
C ALA A 12 6.56 -6.94 -0.90
N LEU A 13 6.36 -7.85 -1.86
CA LEU A 13 6.42 -7.55 -3.28
C LEU A 13 5.30 -6.60 -3.72
N SER A 14 4.08 -6.74 -3.19
CA SER A 14 3.00 -5.81 -3.49
C SER A 14 3.33 -4.39 -3.00
N GLY A 15 3.97 -4.24 -1.85
CA GLY A 15 4.46 -2.95 -1.35
C GLY A 15 5.49 -2.30 -2.28
N VAL A 16 6.49 -3.08 -2.70
CA VAL A 16 7.53 -2.61 -3.65
C VAL A 16 6.90 -2.18 -4.98
N THR A 17 6.09 -3.05 -5.57
CA THR A 17 5.53 -2.85 -6.91
C THR A 17 4.49 -1.72 -6.93
N LEU A 18 3.68 -1.56 -5.88
CA LEU A 18 2.76 -0.43 -5.76
C LEU A 18 3.51 0.90 -5.70
N LYS A 19 4.56 1.00 -4.86
CA LYS A 19 5.35 2.24 -4.80
C LYS A 19 6.10 2.50 -6.11
N ALA A 20 6.62 1.46 -6.74
CA ALA A 20 7.24 1.57 -8.05
C ALA A 20 6.23 2.09 -9.10
N ALA A 21 5.01 1.57 -9.12
CA ALA A 21 3.95 2.00 -10.03
C ALA A 21 3.65 3.50 -9.87
N ASP A 22 3.48 3.94 -8.63
CA ASP A 22 3.26 5.35 -8.28
C ASP A 22 4.39 6.23 -8.83
N VAL A 23 5.65 5.99 -8.41
CA VAL A 23 6.78 6.85 -8.80
C VAL A 23 7.12 6.79 -10.29
N LEU A 24 6.99 5.62 -10.92
CA LEU A 24 7.17 5.50 -12.37
C LEU A 24 6.10 6.29 -13.13
N GLY A 25 4.88 6.38 -12.57
CA GLY A 25 3.82 7.24 -13.08
C GLY A 25 4.20 8.72 -12.98
N GLU A 26 4.71 9.17 -11.83
CA GLU A 26 5.14 10.56 -11.62
C GLU A 26 6.28 10.98 -12.55
N THR A 27 7.19 10.05 -12.83
CA THR A 27 8.37 10.30 -13.67
C THR A 27 8.13 10.12 -15.17
N GLY A 28 6.87 9.91 -15.59
CA GLY A 28 6.48 9.78 -17.00
C GLY A 28 6.88 8.46 -17.67
N LYS A 29 7.29 7.44 -16.91
CA LYS A 29 7.67 6.12 -17.44
C LYS A 29 6.46 5.21 -17.59
N THR A 30 5.52 5.62 -18.43
CA THR A 30 4.17 5.03 -18.58
C THR A 30 4.18 3.50 -18.70
N ARG A 31 4.91 2.92 -19.65
CA ARG A 31 4.89 1.44 -19.82
C ARG A 31 5.30 0.68 -18.57
N ARG A 32 6.32 1.18 -17.83
CA ARG A 32 6.82 0.52 -16.63
C ARG A 32 5.90 0.75 -15.42
N SER A 33 5.24 1.91 -15.34
CA SER A 33 4.29 2.18 -14.26
C SER A 33 3.05 1.30 -14.36
N PHE A 34 2.56 1.07 -15.57
CA PHE A 34 1.46 0.14 -15.84
C PHE A 34 1.86 -1.30 -15.51
N LEU A 35 3.04 -1.76 -15.94
CA LEU A 35 3.53 -3.10 -15.60
C LEU A 35 3.63 -3.31 -14.07
N ALA A 36 4.20 -2.34 -13.35
CA ALA A 36 4.30 -2.41 -11.89
C ALA A 36 2.91 -2.41 -11.22
N ALA A 37 1.97 -1.60 -11.72
CA ALA A 37 0.59 -1.58 -11.23
C ALA A 37 -0.12 -2.93 -11.44
N THR A 38 0.07 -3.55 -12.61
CA THR A 38 -0.47 -4.88 -12.92
C THR A 38 0.11 -5.94 -11.99
N ILE A 39 1.43 -5.96 -11.76
CA ILE A 39 2.04 -6.92 -10.83
C ILE A 39 1.50 -6.72 -9.42
N SER A 40 1.39 -5.48 -8.94
CA SER A 40 0.77 -5.17 -7.65
C SER A 40 -0.67 -5.66 -7.58
N ALA A 41 -1.45 -5.48 -8.65
CA ALA A 41 -2.85 -5.88 -8.72
C ALA A 41 -3.04 -7.40 -8.68
N VAL A 42 -2.18 -8.16 -9.37
CA VAL A 42 -2.16 -9.63 -9.31
C VAL A 42 -1.87 -10.09 -7.88
N LEU A 43 -0.86 -9.51 -7.24
CA LEU A 43 -0.48 -9.87 -5.86
C LEU A 43 -1.60 -9.51 -4.87
N PHE A 44 -2.24 -8.36 -5.01
CA PHE A 44 -3.39 -7.98 -4.20
C PHE A 44 -4.59 -8.90 -4.42
N GLY A 45 -4.91 -9.26 -5.66
CA GLY A 45 -5.96 -10.23 -5.95
C GLY A 45 -5.68 -11.62 -5.36
N LEU A 46 -4.41 -12.05 -5.35
CA LEU A 46 -4.01 -13.30 -4.71
C LEU A 46 -4.10 -13.22 -3.17
N LEU A 47 -3.73 -12.07 -2.58
CA LEU A 47 -3.83 -11.87 -1.14
C LEU A 47 -5.29 -11.80 -0.66
N THR A 48 -6.20 -11.26 -1.46
CA THR A 48 -7.63 -11.19 -1.10
C THR A 48 -8.34 -12.54 -1.17
N SER A 49 -7.81 -13.53 -1.89
CA SER A 49 -8.35 -14.89 -1.89
C SER A 49 -7.80 -15.77 -0.75
N GLU A 50 -6.78 -15.31 -0.03
CA GLU A 50 -6.14 -16.07 1.05
C GLU A 50 -6.99 -16.13 2.31
N SER A 51 -7.44 -14.97 2.82
CA SER A 51 -8.31 -14.89 4.00
C SER A 51 -9.16 -13.62 4.00
N GLY A 52 -10.27 -13.65 4.75
CA GLY A 52 -11.13 -12.48 4.93
C GLY A 52 -10.41 -11.28 5.59
N PHE A 53 -9.40 -11.56 6.42
CA PHE A 53 -8.54 -10.52 7.02
C PHE A 53 -7.65 -9.85 5.96
N SER A 54 -6.99 -10.64 5.12
CA SER A 54 -6.17 -10.13 4.01
C SER A 54 -7.03 -9.33 3.02
N ALA A 55 -8.23 -9.82 2.71
CA ALA A 55 -9.21 -9.10 1.88
C ALA A 55 -9.61 -7.75 2.50
N SER A 56 -9.95 -7.72 3.80
CA SER A 56 -10.26 -6.47 4.52
C SER A 56 -9.11 -5.48 4.51
N LEU A 57 -7.87 -5.96 4.66
CA LEU A 57 -6.68 -5.11 4.61
C LEU A 57 -6.52 -4.46 3.23
N ILE A 58 -6.53 -5.27 2.17
CA ILE A 58 -6.32 -4.78 0.82
C ILE A 58 -7.45 -3.84 0.39
N PHE A 59 -8.71 -4.23 0.58
CA PHE A 59 -9.83 -3.35 0.22
C PHE A 59 -9.92 -2.13 1.12
N GLY A 60 -9.62 -2.24 2.41
CA GLY A 60 -9.54 -1.10 3.31
C GLY A 60 -8.50 -0.08 2.84
N LEU A 61 -7.29 -0.54 2.50
CA LEU A 61 -6.23 0.31 1.93
C LEU A 61 -6.72 1.01 0.65
N ILE A 62 -7.30 0.26 -0.29
CA ILE A 62 -7.83 0.79 -1.56
C ILE A 62 -8.90 1.86 -1.31
N LEU A 63 -9.88 1.58 -0.45
CA LEU A 63 -10.95 2.52 -0.13
C LEU A 63 -10.40 3.79 0.52
N GLY A 64 -9.46 3.66 1.45
CA GLY A 64 -8.81 4.80 2.10
C GLY A 64 -8.05 5.70 1.11
N VAL A 65 -7.30 5.12 0.17
CA VAL A 65 -6.56 5.90 -0.84
C VAL A 65 -7.45 6.49 -1.93
N ILE A 66 -8.57 5.84 -2.27
CA ILE A 66 -9.59 6.41 -3.17
C ILE A 66 -10.26 7.60 -2.47
N ALA A 67 -10.68 7.44 -1.22
CA ALA A 67 -11.33 8.50 -0.44
C ALA A 67 -10.43 9.73 -0.26
N SER A 68 -9.11 9.53 -0.12
CA SER A 68 -8.14 10.62 -0.04
C SER A 68 -7.76 11.22 -1.41
N LYS A 69 -8.35 10.74 -2.51
CA LYS A 69 -8.05 11.14 -3.89
C LYS A 69 -6.59 10.91 -4.30
N LYS A 70 -5.91 9.95 -3.66
CA LYS A 70 -4.55 9.58 -4.01
C LYS A 70 -4.45 8.88 -5.36
N VAL A 71 -5.53 8.24 -5.79
CA VAL A 71 -5.65 7.57 -7.09
C VAL A 71 -6.00 8.61 -8.16
N ASP A 72 -5.01 9.41 -8.56
CA ASP A 72 -5.16 10.53 -9.50
C ASP A 72 -4.60 10.24 -10.91
N ARG A 73 -3.93 9.10 -11.09
CA ARG A 73 -3.24 8.72 -12.34
C ARG A 73 -3.78 7.46 -12.98
N PRO A 74 -3.77 7.36 -14.33
CA PRO A 74 -4.40 6.26 -15.06
C PRO A 74 -3.79 4.89 -14.75
N ASN A 75 -2.49 4.81 -14.44
CA ASN A 75 -1.84 3.57 -14.02
C ASN A 75 -2.35 3.07 -12.66
N LEU A 76 -2.62 3.97 -11.71
CA LEU A 76 -3.16 3.62 -10.40
C LEU A 76 -4.65 3.25 -10.50
N VAL A 77 -5.41 3.97 -11.33
CA VAL A 77 -6.81 3.62 -11.65
C VAL A 77 -6.88 2.22 -12.25
N LEU A 78 -6.02 1.91 -13.23
CA LEU A 78 -5.93 0.57 -13.80
C LEU A 78 -5.55 -0.46 -12.73
N GLY A 79 -4.59 -0.14 -11.85
CA GLY A 79 -4.21 -1.01 -10.74
C GLY A 79 -5.39 -1.37 -9.84
N VAL A 80 -6.27 -0.41 -9.50
CA VAL A 80 -7.49 -0.67 -8.74
C VAL A 80 -8.45 -1.58 -9.51
N ILE A 81 -8.74 -1.27 -10.79
CA ILE A 81 -9.64 -2.07 -11.64
C ILE A 81 -9.14 -3.51 -11.76
N LEU A 82 -7.85 -3.69 -12.04
CA LEU A 82 -7.23 -5.00 -12.15
C LEU A 82 -7.22 -5.73 -10.82
N THR A 83 -7.04 -5.04 -9.69
CA THR A 83 -7.10 -5.67 -8.37
C THR A 83 -8.48 -6.27 -8.13
N LEU A 84 -9.55 -5.55 -8.47
CA LEU A 84 -10.91 -6.06 -8.39
C LEU A 84 -11.13 -7.25 -9.34
N GLY A 85 -10.64 -7.15 -10.58
CA GLY A 85 -10.73 -8.24 -11.57
C GLY A 85 -10.01 -9.52 -11.10
N PHE A 86 -8.78 -9.39 -10.58
CA PHE A 86 -8.02 -10.51 -10.04
C PHE A 86 -8.60 -11.06 -8.74
N ALA A 87 -9.16 -10.20 -7.88
CA ALA A 87 -9.87 -10.66 -6.67
C ALA A 87 -11.08 -11.55 -7.05
N ILE A 88 -11.85 -11.17 -8.07
CA ILE A 88 -12.94 -12.01 -8.59
C ILE A 88 -12.38 -13.31 -9.19
N TYR A 89 -11.34 -13.22 -10.02
CA TYR A 89 -10.73 -14.36 -10.69
C TYR A 89 -10.16 -15.41 -9.72
N PHE A 90 -9.45 -14.97 -8.67
CA PHE A 90 -8.86 -15.88 -7.68
C PHE A 90 -9.82 -16.33 -6.57
N GLY A 91 -11.04 -15.80 -6.53
CA GLY A 91 -12.03 -16.13 -5.49
C GLY A 91 -11.81 -15.34 -4.21
N VAL A 92 -12.29 -14.10 -4.21
CA VAL A 92 -12.22 -13.18 -3.05
C VAL A 92 -12.88 -13.78 -1.81
N GLN A 93 -12.18 -13.73 -0.68
CA GLN A 93 -12.76 -14.07 0.62
C GLN A 93 -13.62 -12.93 1.12
N THR A 94 -14.72 -13.25 1.80
CA THR A 94 -15.63 -12.24 2.34
C THR A 94 -14.86 -11.34 3.32
N PRO A 95 -14.73 -10.02 3.03
CA PRO A 95 -14.04 -9.11 3.93
C PRO A 95 -14.78 -9.00 5.25
N THR A 96 -14.04 -9.01 6.36
CA THR A 96 -14.56 -8.63 7.68
C THR A 96 -14.87 -7.13 7.70
N PRO A 97 -16.17 -6.73 7.82
CA PRO A 97 -16.57 -5.34 7.60
C PRO A 97 -15.96 -4.34 8.58
N TRP A 98 -15.91 -4.68 9.87
CA TRP A 98 -15.36 -3.78 10.89
C TRP A 98 -13.87 -3.50 10.67
N LEU A 99 -13.10 -4.51 10.25
CA LEU A 99 -11.67 -4.37 9.97
C LEU A 99 -11.46 -3.55 8.70
N LEU A 100 -12.25 -3.80 7.65
CA LEU A 100 -12.21 -3.05 6.40
C LEU A 100 -12.45 -1.56 6.67
N ILE A 101 -13.48 -1.22 7.45
CA ILE A 101 -13.79 0.17 7.84
C ILE A 101 -12.63 0.76 8.62
N THR A 102 -12.08 0.03 9.60
CA THR A 102 -10.96 0.51 10.42
C THR A 102 -9.74 0.83 9.55
N VAL A 103 -9.31 -0.12 8.72
CA VAL A 103 -8.16 0.07 7.81
C VAL A 103 -8.41 1.23 6.85
N ALA A 104 -9.61 1.34 6.27
CA ALA A 104 -9.96 2.44 5.37
C ALA A 104 -9.90 3.80 6.05
N LEU A 105 -10.46 3.94 7.26
CA LEU A 105 -10.44 5.18 8.03
C LEU A 105 -9.02 5.60 8.38
N PHE A 106 -8.20 4.69 8.91
CA PHE A 106 -6.82 5.02 9.29
C PHE A 106 -5.93 5.33 8.07
N THR A 107 -6.12 4.61 6.95
CA THR A 107 -5.45 4.93 5.68
C THR A 107 -5.84 6.31 5.17
N PHE A 108 -7.12 6.65 5.23
CA PHE A 108 -7.62 7.96 4.83
C PHE A 108 -7.05 9.09 5.72
N ILE A 109 -7.04 8.89 7.04
CA ILE A 109 -6.44 9.83 8.00
C ILE A 109 -4.95 10.03 7.70
N ASP A 110 -4.21 8.95 7.44
CA ASP A 110 -2.78 9.03 7.13
C ASP A 110 -2.52 9.81 5.85
N GLU A 111 -3.27 9.56 4.78
CA GLU A 111 -3.10 10.29 3.51
C GLU A 111 -3.54 11.77 3.62
N LEU A 112 -4.66 12.05 4.30
CA LEU A 112 -5.09 13.44 4.55
C LEU A 112 -4.08 14.20 5.41
N GLY A 113 -3.59 13.56 6.47
CA GLY A 113 -2.58 14.11 7.36
C GLY A 113 -1.30 14.40 6.59
N HIS A 114 -0.87 13.46 5.74
CA HIS A 114 0.31 13.62 4.91
C HIS A 114 0.20 14.82 3.97
N GLU A 115 -0.92 14.99 3.28
CA GLU A 115 -1.09 16.11 2.34
C GLU A 115 -1.20 17.46 3.05
N LYS A 116 -1.96 17.56 4.15
CA LYS A 116 -2.11 18.80 4.94
C LYS A 116 -0.79 19.23 5.58
N LEU A 117 -0.02 18.28 6.10
CA LEU A 117 1.22 18.55 6.83
C LEU A 117 2.47 18.46 5.95
N ARG A 118 2.32 18.26 4.63
CA ARG A 118 3.45 18.13 3.69
C ARG A 118 4.45 19.29 3.75
N ARG A 119 3.97 20.50 4.04
CA ARG A 119 4.79 21.74 4.12
C ARG A 119 5.32 22.04 5.53
N HIS A 120 4.84 21.32 6.54
CA HIS A 120 5.22 21.54 7.93
C HIS A 120 6.47 20.72 8.28
N LYS A 121 7.32 21.25 9.15
CA LYS A 121 8.46 20.53 9.73
C LYS A 121 8.10 20.13 11.16
N GLY A 122 8.46 18.92 11.57
CA GLY A 122 8.26 18.44 12.93
C GLY A 122 7.74 17.01 13.01
N VAL A 123 7.60 16.52 14.25
CA VAL A 123 7.16 15.15 14.57
C VAL A 123 5.82 14.79 13.91
N PRO A 124 4.78 15.66 13.87
CA PRO A 124 3.51 15.32 13.22
C PRO A 124 3.63 15.11 11.71
N ALA A 125 4.49 15.87 11.03
CA ALA A 125 4.70 15.70 9.58
C ALA A 125 5.37 14.35 9.26
N VAL A 126 6.34 13.95 10.09
CA VAL A 126 6.99 12.63 10.00
C VAL A 126 5.99 11.52 10.32
N PHE A 127 5.12 11.72 11.31
CA PHE A 127 4.12 10.74 11.73
C PHE A 127 3.21 10.31 10.58
N PHE A 128 2.63 11.28 9.86
CA PHE A 128 1.76 10.97 8.73
C PHE A 128 2.52 10.61 7.46
N GLN A 129 3.79 11.04 7.31
CA GLN A 129 4.64 10.64 6.18
C GLN A 129 4.89 9.13 6.14
N TYR A 130 5.02 8.49 7.29
CA TYR A 130 5.29 7.05 7.41
C TYR A 130 4.04 6.24 7.80
N ARG A 131 2.84 6.79 7.59
CA ARG A 131 1.55 6.15 7.88
C ARG A 131 1.50 5.51 9.28
N LEU A 132 2.02 6.23 10.28
CA LEU A 132 2.14 5.68 11.63
C LEU A 132 0.77 5.43 12.28
N SER A 133 -0.28 6.16 11.87
CA SER A 133 -1.62 5.97 12.43
C SER A 133 -2.14 4.57 12.14
N LEU A 134 -2.07 4.13 10.88
CA LEU A 134 -2.48 2.79 10.48
C LEU A 134 -1.60 1.70 11.11
N LYS A 135 -0.28 1.92 11.22
CA LYS A 135 0.62 0.97 11.92
C LYS A 135 0.23 0.75 13.37
N LEU A 136 -0.03 1.84 14.10
CA LEU A 136 -0.43 1.76 15.50
C LEU A 136 -1.80 1.09 15.65
N ALA A 137 -2.75 1.38 14.75
CA ALA A 137 -4.04 0.70 14.74
C ALA A 137 -3.89 -0.82 14.53
N MET A 138 -3.09 -1.24 13.55
CA MET A 138 -2.84 -2.65 13.26
C MET A 138 -2.14 -3.37 14.42
N ILE A 139 -1.15 -2.72 15.05
CA ILE A 139 -0.49 -3.26 16.25
C ILE A 139 -1.49 -3.40 17.41
N GLY A 140 -2.32 -2.39 17.65
CA GLY A 140 -3.36 -2.44 18.69
C GLY A 140 -4.38 -3.56 18.47
N LEU A 141 -4.79 -3.79 17.22
CA LEU A 141 -5.67 -4.90 16.85
C LEU A 141 -5.00 -6.26 17.07
N ALA A 142 -3.70 -6.39 16.82
CA ALA A 142 -2.97 -7.64 17.08
C ALA A 142 -2.80 -7.89 18.58
N LEU A 143 -2.46 -6.85 19.36
CA LEU A 143 -2.30 -6.95 20.81
C LEU A 143 -3.62 -7.29 21.52
N SER A 144 -4.76 -6.86 20.96
CA SER A 144 -6.10 -7.22 21.44
C SER A 144 -6.62 -8.54 20.87
N ALA A 145 -5.76 -9.32 20.20
CA ALA A 145 -6.06 -10.60 19.56
C ALA A 145 -7.20 -10.56 18.52
N GLN A 146 -7.49 -9.39 17.96
CA GLN A 146 -8.52 -9.21 16.93
C GLN A 146 -8.03 -9.58 15.52
N ILE A 147 -6.71 -9.59 15.30
CA ILE A 147 -6.07 -10.07 14.07
C ILE A 147 -4.94 -11.05 14.42
N GLN A 148 -4.62 -11.98 13.52
CA GLN A 148 -3.53 -12.92 13.78
C GLN A 148 -2.18 -12.26 13.48
N ALA A 149 -1.13 -12.76 14.13
CA ALA A 149 0.22 -12.22 13.99
C ALA A 149 0.72 -12.26 12.53
N LEU A 150 0.32 -13.27 11.76
CA LEU A 150 0.72 -13.40 10.36
C LEU A 150 0.22 -12.22 9.50
N GLN A 151 -1.03 -11.77 9.68
CA GLN A 151 -1.56 -10.64 8.91
C GLN A 151 -0.95 -9.31 9.35
N LEU A 152 -0.65 -9.15 10.65
CA LEU A 152 0.14 -8.00 11.12
C LEU A 152 1.53 -7.99 10.47
N LEU A 153 2.24 -9.11 10.51
CA LEU A 153 3.57 -9.23 9.89
C LEU A 153 3.51 -8.98 8.39
N GLY A 154 2.52 -9.53 7.69
CA GLY A 154 2.28 -9.27 6.28
C GLY A 154 2.08 -7.77 5.99
N PHE A 155 1.20 -7.11 6.74
CA PHE A 155 0.99 -5.67 6.64
C PHE A 155 2.28 -4.87 6.91
N LEU A 156 3.03 -5.21 7.94
CA LEU A 156 4.29 -4.53 8.26
C LEU A 156 5.36 -4.75 7.18
N CYS A 157 5.46 -5.94 6.61
CA CYS A 157 6.34 -6.23 5.48
C CYS A 157 5.95 -5.41 4.24
N PHE A 158 4.66 -5.36 3.91
CA PHE A 158 4.13 -4.53 2.83
C PHE A 158 4.52 -3.08 3.02
N ASP A 159 4.24 -2.52 4.19
CA ASP A 159 4.43 -1.09 4.44
C ASP A 159 5.93 -0.72 4.53
N LEU A 160 6.74 -1.55 5.19
CA LEU A 160 8.20 -1.37 5.23
C LEU A 160 8.80 -1.39 3.81
N CYS A 161 8.41 -2.36 2.97
CA CYS A 161 8.89 -2.44 1.60
C CYS A 161 8.42 -1.25 0.74
N TYR A 162 7.20 -0.77 0.96
CA TYR A 162 6.69 0.45 0.33
C TYR A 162 7.54 1.67 0.71
N ASP A 163 7.82 1.86 2.00
CA ASP A 163 8.62 2.97 2.53
C ASP A 163 10.09 2.90 2.09
N VAL A 164 10.71 1.72 2.14
CA VAL A 164 12.08 1.51 1.67
C VAL A 164 12.18 1.81 0.19
N THR A 165 11.21 1.37 -0.62
CA THR A 165 11.17 1.69 -2.06
C THR A 165 11.07 3.19 -2.28
N ASN A 166 10.22 3.89 -1.53
CA ASN A 166 10.10 5.35 -1.60
C ASN A 166 11.42 6.04 -1.27
N TYR A 167 12.10 5.61 -0.20
CA TYR A 167 13.39 6.15 0.21
C TYR A 167 14.49 5.91 -0.83
N LEU A 168 14.62 4.68 -1.33
CA LEU A 168 15.62 4.32 -2.33
C LEU A 168 15.43 5.11 -3.63
N VAL A 169 14.18 5.27 -4.07
CA VAL A 169 13.88 6.02 -5.28
C VAL A 169 14.14 7.51 -5.09
N LYS A 170 13.75 8.11 -3.97
CA LYS A 170 14.09 9.52 -3.66
C LYS A 170 15.61 9.74 -3.61
N LYS A 171 16.35 8.84 -2.98
CA LYS A 171 17.82 8.89 -2.91
C LYS A 171 18.47 8.76 -4.30
N ALA A 172 17.96 7.87 -5.15
CA ALA A 172 18.44 7.72 -6.52
C ALA A 172 18.09 8.91 -7.42
N GLY A 173 16.92 9.53 -7.22
CA GLY A 173 16.49 10.74 -7.92
C GLY A 173 17.30 11.98 -7.52
N GLY A 174 17.57 12.17 -6.23
CA GLY A 174 18.41 13.25 -5.72
C GLY A 174 19.85 13.22 -6.22
N ARG A 175 20.39 12.04 -6.53
CA ARG A 175 21.72 11.90 -7.14
C ARG A 175 21.78 12.35 -8.61
N ARG A 176 20.68 12.33 -9.36
CA ARG A 176 20.66 12.72 -10.79
C ARG A 176 20.62 14.24 -11.02
N SER A 177 20.08 15.02 -10.08
CA SER A 177 20.10 16.49 -10.20
C SER A 177 21.48 17.10 -9.92
N ALA A 178 22.37 16.39 -9.22
CA ALA A 178 23.74 16.86 -8.97
C ALA A 178 24.69 16.64 -10.18
N THR A 179 24.26 15.90 -11.21
CA THR A 179 25.09 15.58 -12.39
C THR A 179 24.72 16.38 -13.64
N ARG A 180 23.78 17.34 -13.53
CA ARG A 180 23.34 18.20 -14.64
C ARG A 180 23.81 19.65 -14.54
N ILE A 181 24.90 19.87 -13.81
CA ILE A 181 25.68 21.11 -13.86
C ILE A 181 27.06 20.76 -14.39
N LYS A 182 27.18 20.66 -15.71
CA LYS A 182 28.37 20.94 -16.49
C LYS A 182 27.94 21.42 -17.87
#